data_AF-A0A8S9BZ36-F1
#
_entry.id   AF-A0A8S9BZ36-F1
#
_cell.length_a   1.000
_cell.length_b   1.000
_cell.length_c   1.000
_cell.angle_alpha   90.00
_cell.angle_beta   90.00
_cell.angle_gamma   90.00
#
_symmetry.space_group_name_H-M   'P 1'
#
loop_
_entity.id
_entity.type
_entity.pdbx_description
1 polymer ?
#
loop_
_entity_poly.entity_id
_entity_poly.type
_entity_poly.pdbx_seq_one_letter_code
_entity_poly.pdbx_strand_id
1 'polypeptide(L)'
;MIITLGIGTIIILVSPKFQGQRWRIFRVYTVVGIGLLALAPIIHGIKLFGFSQMDKQSGLAYYLLEGCLLALGASFYTLRIPEAYEPEKFDIFGCSHQIFYVPVVFATAVHLIGLLLAFDYNYQHRACGGGFIALELVD
;
A
#
# COMPACT_ATOMS: atom_id res chain seq x y z
N MET A 1 -12.91 7.65 3.76
CA MET A 1 -11.76 8.37 3.14
C MET A 1 -11.10 7.58 2.03
N ILE A 2 -10.64 6.34 2.25
CA ILE A 2 -9.94 5.56 1.21
C ILE A 2 -10.86 5.22 0.02
N ILE A 3 -12.08 4.73 0.29
CA ILE A 3 -13.05 4.35 -0.77
C ILE A 3 -13.38 5.53 -1.69
N THR A 4 -13.65 6.71 -1.12
CA THR A 4 -13.99 7.91 -1.89
C THR A 4 -12.85 8.35 -2.81
N LEU A 5 -11.61 8.27 -2.34
CA LEU A 5 -10.42 8.58 -3.15
C LEU A 5 -10.13 7.50 -4.20
N GLY A 6 -10.39 6.24 -3.85
CA GLY A 6 -10.31 5.10 -4.76
C GLY A 6 -11.24 5.28 -5.95
N ILE A 7 -12.51 5.63 -5.71
CA ILE A 7 -13.49 5.91 -6.77
C ILE A 7 -13.00 7.06 -7.65
N GLY A 8 -12.55 8.18 -7.06
CA GLY A 8 -12.02 9.31 -7.83
C GLY A 8 -10.82 8.93 -8.72
N THR A 9 -9.92 8.12 -8.18
CA THR A 9 -8.73 7.64 -8.91
C THR A 9 -9.13 6.69 -10.03
N ILE A 10 -10.08 5.78 -9.82
CA ILE A 10 -10.63 4.90 -10.87
C ILE A 10 -11.22 5.73 -12.01
N ILE A 11 -12.01 6.76 -11.71
CA ILE A 11 -12.59 7.65 -12.73
C ILE A 11 -11.49 8.31 -13.57
N ILE A 12 -10.43 8.81 -12.93
CA ILE A 12 -9.29 9.43 -13.62
C ILE A 12 -8.55 8.40 -14.48
N LEU A 13 -8.29 7.20 -13.95
CA LEU A 13 -7.52 6.15 -14.63
C LEU A 13 -8.27 5.57 -15.84
N VAL A 14 -9.60 5.44 -15.77
CA VAL A 14 -10.41 4.87 -16.85
C VAL A 14 -10.79 5.92 -17.90
N SER A 15 -10.85 7.20 -17.52
CA SER A 15 -11.24 8.25 -18.46
C SER A 15 -10.27 8.37 -19.65
N PRO A 16 -10.77 8.35 -20.90
CA PRO A 16 -9.94 8.47 -22.09
C PRO A 16 -9.19 9.81 -22.17
N LYS A 17 -9.69 10.85 -21.49
CA LYS A 17 -9.05 12.18 -21.41
C LYS A 17 -7.66 12.13 -20.79
N PHE A 18 -7.39 11.17 -19.90
CA PHE A 18 -6.14 11.08 -19.13
C PHE A 18 -5.22 9.95 -19.56
N GLN A 19 -5.43 9.34 -20.74
CA GLN A 19 -4.61 8.20 -21.21
C GLN A 19 -3.25 8.60 -21.80
N GLY A 20 -3.14 9.82 -22.36
CA GLY A 20 -1.93 10.28 -23.05
C GLY A 20 -0.68 10.35 -22.17
N GLN A 21 0.49 10.39 -22.82
CA GLN A 21 1.80 10.43 -22.15
C GLN A 21 1.96 11.63 -21.20
N ARG A 22 1.36 12.78 -21.56
CA ARG A 22 1.30 13.99 -20.74
C ARG A 22 0.66 13.75 -19.36
N TRP A 23 -0.30 12.83 -19.27
CA TRP A 23 -1.05 12.56 -18.05
C TRP A 23 -0.48 11.40 -17.22
N ARG A 24 0.60 10.75 -17.68
CA ARG A 24 1.23 9.61 -17.01
C ARG A 24 1.56 9.93 -15.55
N ILE A 25 2.28 11.01 -15.31
CA ILE A 25 2.72 11.42 -13.97
C ILE A 25 1.51 11.74 -13.08
N PHE A 26 0.49 12.40 -13.65
CA PHE A 26 -0.74 12.71 -12.94
C PHE A 26 -1.45 11.43 -12.45
N ARG A 27 -1.56 10.40 -13.30
CA ARG A 27 -2.14 9.10 -12.91
C ARG A 27 -1.37 8.42 -11.77
N VAL A 28 -0.03 8.53 -11.77
CA VAL A 28 0.80 7.98 -10.69
C VAL A 28 0.52 8.74 -9.39
N TYR A 29 0.48 10.08 -9.44
CA TYR A 29 0.21 10.88 -8.26
C TYR A 29 -1.18 10.63 -7.65
N THR A 30 -2.20 10.34 -8.46
CA THR A 30 -3.51 9.98 -7.92
C THR A 30 -3.47 8.68 -7.10
N VAL A 31 -2.69 7.69 -7.54
CA VAL A 31 -2.53 6.42 -6.82
C VAL A 31 -1.65 6.60 -5.58
N VAL A 32 -0.52 7.32 -5.69
CA VAL A 32 0.36 7.63 -4.56
C VAL A 32 -0.38 8.44 -3.50
N GLY A 33 -1.24 9.37 -3.91
CA GLY A 33 -2.07 10.16 -2.99
C GLY A 33 -3.00 9.31 -2.12
N ILE A 34 -3.56 8.23 -2.66
CA ILE A 34 -4.34 7.27 -1.85
C ILE A 34 -3.46 6.64 -0.77
N GLY A 35 -2.26 6.19 -1.14
CA GLY A 35 -1.30 5.58 -0.21
C GLY A 35 -0.88 6.53 0.89
N LEU A 36 -0.59 7.79 0.56
CA LEU A 36 -0.23 8.81 1.54
C LEU A 36 -1.38 9.10 2.53
N LEU A 37 -2.62 9.16 2.05
CA LEU A 37 -3.77 9.35 2.94
C LEU A 37 -4.06 8.13 3.82
N ALA A 38 -3.67 6.93 3.39
CA ALA A 38 -3.74 5.73 4.23
C ALA A 38 -2.80 5.76 5.45
N LEU A 39 -1.81 6.68 5.48
CA LEU A 39 -0.98 6.88 6.68
C LEU A 39 -1.75 7.52 7.84
N ALA A 40 -2.82 8.27 7.59
CA ALA A 40 -3.60 8.90 8.65
C ALA A 40 -4.22 7.90 9.65
N PRO A 41 -4.96 6.84 9.22
CA PRO A 41 -5.45 5.82 10.15
C PRO A 41 -4.32 5.03 10.82
N ILE A 42 -3.17 4.87 10.18
CA ILE A 42 -1.99 4.22 10.78
C ILE A 42 -1.44 5.05 11.93
N ILE A 43 -1.20 6.34 11.70
CA ILE A 43 -0.73 7.28 12.73
C ILE A 43 -1.73 7.32 13.89
N HIS A 44 -3.03 7.35 13.58
CA HIS A 44 -4.07 7.28 14.61
C HIS A 44 -4.00 5.98 15.42
N GLY A 45 -3.84 4.82 14.76
CA GLY A 45 -3.69 3.52 15.41
C GLY A 45 -2.44 3.44 16.30
N ILE A 46 -1.30 3.94 15.82
CA ILE A 46 -0.05 4.00 16.60
C ILE A 46 -0.25 4.85 17.87
N LYS A 47 -0.98 5.96 17.79
CA LYS A 47 -1.29 6.80 18.96
C LYS A 47 -2.19 6.10 19.99
N LEU A 48 -3.09 5.23 19.54
CA LEU A 48 -4.03 4.52 20.41
C LEU A 48 -3.41 3.28 21.07
N PHE A 49 -2.71 2.45 20.30
CA PHE A 49 -2.24 1.14 20.75
C PHE A 49 -0.73 1.11 21.05
N GLY A 50 0.01 2.12 20.63
CA GLY A 50 1.47 2.11 20.63
C GLY A 50 2.04 1.36 19.42
N PHE A 51 3.29 1.65 19.07
CA PHE A 51 3.94 1.11 17.88
C PHE A 51 4.06 -0.42 17.90
N SER A 52 4.51 -1.01 19.02
CA SER A 52 4.74 -2.46 19.14
C SER A 52 3.45 -3.27 19.02
N GLN A 53 2.35 -2.80 19.64
CA GLN A 53 1.07 -3.49 19.55
C GLN A 53 0.44 -3.33 18.17
N MET A 54 0.52 -2.12 17.59
CA MET A 54 0.04 -1.85 16.24
C MET A 54 0.76 -2.73 15.21
N ASP A 55 2.08 -2.88 15.34
CA ASP A 55 2.86 -3.74 14.44
C ASP A 55 2.40 -5.20 14.46
N LYS A 56 2.18 -5.77 15.64
CA LYS A 56 1.66 -7.14 15.78
C LYS A 56 0.23 -7.28 15.23
N GLN A 57 -0.63 -6.29 15.46
CA GLN A 57 -2.04 -6.35 15.09
C GLN A 57 -2.30 -6.03 13.62
N SER A 58 -1.47 -5.24 12.96
CA SER A 58 -1.70 -4.81 11.57
C SER A 58 -0.59 -5.21 10.60
N GLY A 59 0.53 -5.76 11.07
CA GLY A 59 1.71 -6.00 10.24
C GLY A 59 2.35 -4.70 9.76
N LEU A 60 2.42 -3.67 10.62
CA LEU A 60 2.82 -2.31 10.26
C LEU A 60 4.17 -2.26 9.52
N ALA A 61 5.16 -3.01 9.96
CA ALA A 61 6.47 -3.06 9.31
C ALA A 61 6.38 -3.55 7.85
N TYR A 62 5.55 -4.57 7.59
CA TYR A 62 5.31 -5.08 6.24
C TYR A 62 4.58 -4.06 5.38
N TYR A 63 3.62 -3.34 5.95
CA TYR A 63 2.90 -2.26 5.26
C TYR A 63 3.84 -1.10 4.87
N LEU A 64 4.77 -0.72 5.75
CA LEU A 64 5.77 0.30 5.42
C LEU A 64 6.73 -0.18 4.32
N LEU A 65 7.15 -1.44 4.38
CA LEU A 65 7.99 -2.05 3.34
C LEU A 65 7.28 -2.10 1.98
N GLU A 66 6.00 -2.48 1.96
CA GLU A 66 5.15 -2.39 0.77
C GLU A 66 5.15 -0.96 0.20
N GLY A 67 4.92 0.05 1.05
CA GLY A 67 4.96 1.45 0.65
C GLY A 67 6.29 1.88 0.02
N CYS A 68 7.42 1.44 0.59
CA CYS A 68 8.74 1.68 0.03
C CYS A 68 8.93 1.02 -1.35
N LEU A 69 8.49 -0.23 -1.50
CA LEU A 69 8.57 -0.96 -2.77
C LEU A 69 7.69 -0.33 -3.85
N LEU A 70 6.47 0.10 -3.49
CA LEU A 70 5.57 0.81 -4.40
C LEU A 70 6.13 2.18 -4.81
N ALA A 71 6.74 2.92 -3.88
CA ALA A 71 7.40 4.20 -4.19
C ALA A 71 8.61 3.99 -5.12
N LEU A 72 9.41 2.94 -4.88
CA LEU A 72 10.51 2.55 -5.75
C LEU A 72 10.01 2.23 -7.16
N GLY A 73 8.99 1.38 -7.29
CA GLY A 73 8.37 1.08 -8.59
C GLY A 73 7.87 2.35 -9.29
N ALA A 74 7.11 3.19 -8.58
CA ALA A 74 6.57 4.44 -9.11
C ALA A 74 7.69 5.37 -9.62
N SER A 75 8.85 5.40 -8.95
CA SER A 75 10.01 6.19 -9.39
C SER A 75 10.55 5.68 -10.73
N PHE A 76 10.72 4.37 -10.92
CA PHE A 76 11.15 3.79 -12.19
C PHE A 76 10.17 4.12 -13.33
N TYR A 77 8.87 3.98 -13.08
CA TYR A 77 7.84 4.23 -14.09
C TYR A 77 7.71 5.71 -14.48
N THR A 78 7.88 6.63 -13.52
CA THR A 78 7.80 8.08 -13.77
C THR A 78 9.06 8.62 -14.42
N LEU A 79 10.24 8.17 -13.99
CA LEU A 79 11.54 8.58 -14.52
C LEU A 79 11.91 7.90 -15.84
N ARG A 80 11.16 6.85 -16.24
CA ARG A 80 11.41 6.11 -17.49
C ARG A 80 12.81 5.50 -17.55
N ILE A 81 13.32 5.01 -16.41
CA ILE A 81 14.62 4.36 -16.35
C ILE A 81 14.44 2.87 -16.69
N PRO A 82 15.26 2.30 -17.60
CA PRO A 82 16.46 2.83 -18.25
C PRO A 82 16.25 3.49 -19.62
N GLU A 83 15.06 3.46 -20.22
CA GLU A 83 14.85 3.95 -21.59
C GLU A 83 15.05 5.47 -21.77
N ALA A 84 15.08 6.22 -20.67
CA ALA A 84 15.45 7.63 -20.65
C ALA A 84 16.94 7.84 -20.91
N TYR A 85 17.79 6.85 -20.58
CA TYR A 85 19.24 6.91 -20.77
C TYR A 85 19.67 6.32 -22.10
N GLU A 86 19.08 5.19 -22.50
CA GLU A 86 19.38 4.54 -23.78
C GLU A 86 18.09 4.31 -24.58
N PRO A 87 17.65 5.31 -25.36
CA PRO A 87 16.48 5.15 -26.21
C PRO A 87 16.69 4.02 -27.22
N GLU A 88 15.60 3.34 -27.59
CA GLU A 88 15.53 2.25 -28.60
C GLU A 88 16.17 0.90 -28.19
N LYS A 89 16.97 0.84 -27.11
CA LYS A 89 17.52 -0.44 -26.63
C LYS A 89 16.54 -1.28 -25.82
N PHE A 90 15.51 -0.65 -25.25
CA PHE A 90 14.58 -1.27 -24.31
C PHE A 90 13.16 -1.38 -24.86
N ASP A 91 13.02 -1.64 -26.17
CA ASP A 91 11.72 -1.69 -26.84
C ASP A 91 10.90 -2.94 -26.47
N ILE A 92 11.55 -4.08 -26.26
CA ILE A 92 10.90 -5.38 -25.99
C ILE A 92 11.11 -5.83 -24.54
N PHE A 93 12.35 -5.74 -24.04
CA PHE A 93 12.72 -6.18 -22.69
C PHE A 93 13.38 -5.06 -21.92
N GLY A 94 13.10 -4.98 -20.61
CA GLY A 94 13.75 -4.04 -19.70
C GLY A 94 13.22 -2.60 -19.78
N CYS A 95 12.06 -2.38 -20.39
CA CYS A 95 11.41 -1.07 -20.33
C CYS A 95 10.97 -0.74 -18.89
N SER A 96 10.93 0.53 -18.53
CA SER A 96 10.52 0.98 -17.18
C SER A 96 9.18 0.40 -16.71
N HIS A 97 8.25 0.12 -17.64
CA HIS A 97 6.96 -0.48 -17.30
C HIS A 97 7.10 -1.93 -16.85
N GLN A 98 8.00 -2.73 -17.44
CA GLN A 98 8.30 -4.08 -16.97
C GLN A 98 9.02 -4.05 -15.63
N ILE A 99 10.01 -3.17 -15.50
CA ILE A 99 10.78 -2.99 -14.25
C ILE A 99 9.86 -2.55 -13.11
N PHE A 100 8.89 -1.68 -13.38
CA PHE A 100 7.87 -1.25 -12.42
C PHE A 100 7.10 -2.42 -11.79
N TYR A 101 6.76 -3.45 -12.56
CA TYR A 101 5.97 -4.57 -12.02
C TYR A 101 6.76 -5.45 -11.06
N VAL A 102 8.09 -5.50 -11.17
CA VAL A 102 8.93 -6.31 -10.29
C VAL A 102 8.74 -5.92 -8.81
N PRO A 103 9.01 -4.66 -8.37
CA PRO A 103 8.78 -4.25 -7.00
C PRO A 103 7.29 -4.25 -6.62
N VAL A 104 6.36 -4.07 -7.56
CA VAL A 104 4.90 -4.16 -7.27
C VAL A 104 4.49 -5.58 -6.89
N VAL A 105 5.04 -6.59 -7.56
CA VAL A 105 4.80 -8.01 -7.21
C VAL A 105 5.37 -8.31 -5.83
N PHE A 106 6.60 -7.87 -5.55
CA PHE A 106 7.19 -8.02 -4.22
C PHE A 106 6.39 -7.28 -3.14
N ALA A 107 5.94 -6.05 -3.42
CA ALA A 107 5.11 -5.27 -2.50
C ALA A 107 3.81 -6.02 -2.16
N THR A 108 3.16 -6.59 -3.17
CA THR A 108 1.94 -7.39 -3.00
C THR A 108 2.20 -8.64 -2.15
N ALA A 109 3.32 -9.33 -2.38
CA ALA A 109 3.71 -10.50 -1.59
C ALA A 109 4.00 -10.13 -0.13
N VAL A 110 4.74 -9.05 0.10
CA VAL A 110 5.04 -8.50 1.43
C VAL A 110 3.75 -8.11 2.16
N HIS A 111 2.82 -7.42 1.47
CA HIS A 111 1.52 -7.06 2.02
C HIS A 111 0.73 -8.28 2.47
N LEU A 112 0.66 -9.30 1.60
CA LEU A 112 -0.04 -10.55 1.91
C LEU A 112 0.57 -11.26 3.13
N ILE A 113 1.90 -11.34 3.20
CA ILE A 113 2.59 -11.93 4.36
C ILE A 113 2.26 -11.15 5.64
N GLY A 114 2.36 -9.82 5.61
CA GLY A 114 2.02 -8.97 6.75
C GLY A 114 0.56 -9.14 7.20
N LEU A 115 -0.36 -9.22 6.25
CA LEU A 115 -1.79 -9.44 6.52
C LEU A 115 -2.05 -10.81 7.16
N LEU A 116 -1.39 -11.86 6.68
CA LEU A 116 -1.54 -13.21 7.24
C LEU A 116 -0.97 -13.31 8.66
N LEU A 117 0.18 -12.70 8.92
CA LEU A 117 0.78 -12.63 10.26
C LEU A 117 -0.10 -11.85 11.23
N ALA A 118 -0.61 -10.70 10.79
CA ALA A 118 -1.56 -9.91 11.56
C ALA A 118 -2.85 -10.69 11.84
N PHE A 119 -3.39 -11.39 10.83
CA PHE A 119 -4.57 -12.22 10.97
C PHE A 119 -4.36 -13.32 12.01
N ASP A 120 -3.25 -14.07 11.93
CA ASP A 120 -2.94 -15.13 12.89
C ASP A 120 -2.80 -14.58 14.31
N TYR A 121 -2.08 -13.45 14.47
CA TYR A 121 -1.95 -12.80 15.77
C TYR A 121 -3.32 -12.43 16.38
N ASN A 122 -4.18 -11.78 15.61
CA ASN A 122 -5.52 -11.38 16.07
C ASN A 122 -6.45 -12.58 16.27
N TYR A 123 -6.26 -13.66 15.51
CA TYR A 123 -7.03 -14.90 15.67
C TYR A 123 -6.71 -15.60 16.98
N GLN A 124 -5.44 -15.60 17.39
CA GLN A 124 -4.99 -16.15 18.68
C GLN A 124 -5.30 -15.21 19.86
N HIS A 125 -5.23 -13.89 19.65
CA HIS A 125 -5.42 -12.87 20.69
C HIS A 125 -6.75 -12.12 20.53
N ARG A 126 -7.86 -12.85 20.45
CA ARG A 126 -9.18 -12.23 20.31
C ARG A 126 -9.48 -11.33 21.51
N ALA A 127 -9.56 -10.03 21.26
CA ALA A 127 -9.90 -9.05 22.29
C ALA A 127 -11.39 -9.10 22.70
N CYS A 128 -12.26 -9.72 21.90
CA CYS A 128 -13.68 -9.92 22.23
C CYS A 128 -13.90 -11.29 22.89
N GLY A 129 -13.36 -11.44 24.11
CA GLY A 129 -13.77 -12.44 25.08
C GLY A 129 -14.33 -11.72 26.32
N GLY A 130 -15.64 -11.46 26.34
CA GLY A 130 -16.45 -11.35 27.57
C GLY A 130 -15.96 -10.50 28.76
N GLY A 131 -15.23 -9.40 28.56
CA GLY A 131 -14.72 -8.54 29.64
C GLY A 131 -15.76 -7.69 30.40
N PHE A 132 -17.05 -8.02 30.31
CA PHE A 132 -18.12 -7.39 31.11
C PHE A 132 -18.93 -8.38 31.95
N ILE A 133 -18.72 -9.70 31.84
CA ILE A 133 -19.50 -10.71 32.60
C ILE A 133 -18.67 -11.46 33.64
N ALA A 134 -17.33 -11.46 33.54
CA ALA A 134 -16.48 -12.19 34.48
C ALA A 134 -16.19 -11.47 35.81
N LEU A 135 -16.62 -10.21 35.97
CA LEU A 135 -16.40 -9.41 37.18
C LEU A 135 -17.63 -9.33 38.11
N GLU A 136 -18.78 -9.90 37.74
CA GLU A 136 -19.99 -9.97 38.60
C GLU A 136 -20.23 -11.36 39.21
N LEU A 137 -19.30 -12.32 39.06
CA LEU A 137 -19.43 -13.67 39.64
C LEU A 137 -18.44 -13.96 40.77
N VAL A 138 -17.78 -12.94 41.33
CA VAL A 138 -16.87 -13.08 42.48
C VAL A 138 -17.19 -12.10 43.63
N ASP A 139 -18.33 -11.40 43.58
CA ASP A 139 -18.85 -10.61 44.72
C ASP A 139 -20.23 -11.09 45.16
#